data_AF-A0A939JUR3-F1
#
_entry.id   AF-A0A939JUR3-F1
#
_cell.length_a   1.000
_cell.length_b   1.000
_cell.length_c   1.000
_cell.angle_alpha   90.00
_cell.angle_beta   90.00
_cell.angle_gamma   90.00
#
_symmetry.space_group_name_H-M   'P 1'
#
loop_
_entity.id
_entity.type
_entity.pdbx_description
1 polymer ?
#
loop_
_entity_poly.entity_id
_entity_poly.type
_entity_poly.pdbx_seq_one_letter_code
_entity_poly.pdbx_strand_id
1 'polypeptide(L)'
;MTNEISFHFINGRFSTDESQPIISAIAEAKRLHHARKMTAHAGTEEDMKASETRIKAIETEKRAVLDFLKAVAQRGNTVDIEGSLVVREIVRG
;
A
#
# COMPACT_ATOMS: atom_id res chain seq x y z
N MET A 1 9.62 -15.22 -22.87
CA MET A 1 8.25 -15.30 -22.32
C MET A 1 8.29 -14.58 -20.98
N THR A 2 7.41 -13.61 -20.75
CA THR A 2 7.34 -12.90 -19.47
C THR A 2 6.40 -13.66 -18.57
N ASN A 3 6.90 -14.27 -17.50
CA ASN A 3 6.03 -14.87 -16.50
C ASN A 3 5.35 -13.74 -15.71
N GLU A 4 4.03 -13.65 -15.82
CA GLU A 4 3.18 -12.74 -15.05
C GLU A 4 2.31 -13.58 -14.10
N ILE A 5 2.36 -13.25 -12.82
CA ILE A 5 1.48 -13.83 -11.79
C ILE A 5 0.67 -12.68 -11.20
N SER A 6 -0.66 -12.77 -11.29
CA SER A 6 -1.58 -11.83 -10.68
C SER A 6 -2.28 -12.46 -9.47
N PHE A 7 -2.14 -11.82 -8.31
CA PHE A 7 -2.94 -12.12 -7.12
C PHE A 7 -4.06 -11.10 -7.03
N HIS A 8 -5.31 -11.56 -7.05
CA HIS A 8 -6.47 -10.74 -6.77
C HIS A 8 -6.90 -10.99 -5.32
N PHE A 9 -6.94 -9.93 -4.53
CA PHE A 9 -7.62 -9.95 -3.25
C PHE A 9 -9.11 -9.80 -3.57
N ILE A 10 -9.82 -10.93 -3.73
CA ILE A 10 -11.22 -10.93 -4.16
C ILE A 10 -12.14 -10.63 -2.96
N ASN A 11 -12.93 -9.55 -3.09
CA ASN A 11 -14.23 -9.26 -2.48
C ASN A 11 -14.49 -9.85 -1.09
N GLY A 12 -13.60 -9.53 -0.15
CA GLY A 12 -13.87 -9.80 1.25
C GLY A 12 -14.72 -8.66 1.80
N ARG A 13 -15.96 -8.95 2.19
CA ARG A 13 -16.67 -8.07 3.13
C ARG A 13 -15.99 -8.24 4.48
N PHE A 14 -15.10 -7.32 4.80
CA PHE A 14 -14.38 -7.33 6.07
C PHE A 14 -15.15 -6.48 7.08
N SER A 15 -15.12 -6.92 8.33
CA SER A 15 -15.35 -6.00 9.43
C SER A 15 -14.26 -4.92 9.43
N THR A 16 -14.55 -3.79 10.06
CA THR A 16 -13.58 -2.70 10.18
C THR A 16 -12.34 -3.12 10.97
N ASP A 17 -12.51 -4.01 11.93
CA ASP A 17 -11.44 -4.54 12.79
C ASP A 17 -10.49 -5.47 12.01
N GLU A 18 -11.02 -6.26 11.06
CA GLU A 18 -10.22 -7.08 10.14
C GLU A 18 -9.53 -6.22 9.07
N SER A 19 -10.16 -5.14 8.64
CA SER A 19 -9.66 -4.25 7.58
C SER A 19 -8.46 -3.41 8.00
N GLN A 20 -8.49 -2.90 9.23
CA GLN A 20 -7.48 -2.01 9.77
C GLN A 20 -6.04 -2.58 9.72
N PRO A 21 -5.77 -3.83 10.16
CA PRO A 21 -4.43 -4.41 10.07
C PRO A 21 -3.97 -4.62 8.62
N ILE A 22 -4.88 -4.99 7.71
CA ILE A 22 -4.57 -5.18 6.28
C ILE A 22 -4.09 -3.87 5.66
N ILE A 23 -4.88 -2.80 5.80
CA ILE A 23 -4.53 -1.47 5.26
C ILE A 23 -3.21 -0.97 5.88
N SER A 24 -3.03 -1.17 7.19
CA SER A 24 -1.82 -0.74 7.88
C SER A 24 -0.57 -1.48 7.37
N ALA A 25 -0.66 -2.78 7.12
CA ALA A 25 0.44 -3.58 6.59
C ALA A 25 0.81 -3.18 5.16
N ILE A 26 -0.18 -2.92 4.30
CA ILE A 26 0.06 -2.46 2.92
C ILE A 26 0.75 -1.10 2.90
N ALA A 27 0.25 -0.14 3.71
CA ALA A 27 0.86 1.18 3.81
C ALA A 27 2.30 1.10 4.30
N GLU A 28 2.57 0.27 5.32
CA GLU A 28 3.92 0.09 5.86
C GLU A 28 4.87 -0.56 4.84
N ALA A 29 4.41 -1.56 4.09
CA ALA A 29 5.20 -2.17 3.02
C ALA A 29 5.62 -1.13 1.95
N LYS A 30 4.70 -0.25 1.53
CA LYS A 30 5.01 0.84 0.60
C LYS A 30 6.00 1.84 1.20
N ARG A 31 5.82 2.23 2.47
CA ARG A 31 6.72 3.15 3.18
C ARG A 31 8.14 2.58 3.26
N LEU A 32 8.28 1.32 3.65
CA LEU A 32 9.56 0.62 3.72
C LEU A 32 10.24 0.50 2.36
N HIS A 33 9.49 0.25 1.29
CA HIS A 33 10.04 0.25 -0.07
C HIS A 33 10.71 1.59 -0.40
N HIS A 34 10.03 2.71 -0.15
CA HIS A 34 10.59 4.05 -0.41
C HIS A 34 11.77 4.37 0.51
N ALA A 35 11.70 4.03 1.80
CA ALA A 35 12.82 4.21 2.73
C ALA A 35 14.06 3.39 2.32
N ARG A 36 13.85 2.15 1.83
CA ARG A 36 14.93 1.33 1.27
C ARG A 36 15.50 1.93 0.00
N LYS A 37 14.66 2.49 -0.88
CA LYS A 37 15.13 3.18 -2.10
C LYS A 37 16.05 4.37 -1.75
N MET A 38 15.72 5.12 -0.70
CA MET A 38 16.54 6.24 -0.22
C MET A 38 17.87 5.81 0.39
N THR A 39 17.95 4.61 0.97
CA THR A 39 19.17 4.12 1.66
C THR A 39 20.05 3.26 0.76
N ALA A 40 19.47 2.49 -0.16
CA ALA A 40 20.19 1.57 -1.04
C ALA A 40 20.74 2.23 -2.30
N HIS A 41 20.19 3.36 -2.71
CA HIS A 41 20.68 4.11 -3.87
C HIS A 41 21.26 5.43 -3.38
N ALA A 42 22.48 5.75 -3.81
CA ALA A 42 22.99 7.13 -3.85
C ALA A 42 22.18 7.93 -4.89
N GLY A 43 20.86 8.00 -4.68
CA GLY A 43 19.96 8.78 -5.51
C GLY A 43 20.34 10.24 -5.43
N THR A 44 20.03 10.99 -6.47
CA THR A 44 20.19 12.44 -6.43
C THR A 44 19.35 13.00 -5.28
N GLU A 45 19.66 14.22 -4.83
CA GLU A 45 18.84 14.93 -3.83
C GLU A 45 17.34 14.97 -4.26
N GLU A 46 17.10 15.01 -5.57
CA GLU A 46 15.76 14.97 -6.16
C GLU A 46 15.05 13.62 -5.94
N ASP A 47 15.75 12.49 -6.11
CA ASP A 47 15.19 11.15 -5.84
C ASP A 47 14.83 10.95 -4.37
N MET A 48 15.64 11.53 -3.47
CA MET A 48 15.37 11.53 -2.04
C MET A 48 14.12 12.34 -1.72
N LYS A 49 14.03 13.58 -2.21
CA LYS A 49 12.83 14.43 -2.04
C LYS A 49 11.57 13.80 -2.62
N ALA A 50 11.67 13.14 -3.77
CA ALA A 50 10.56 12.43 -4.37
C ALA A 50 10.09 11.27 -3.47
N SER A 51 11.03 10.49 -2.91
CA SER A 51 10.71 9.38 -2.02
C SER A 51 10.11 9.86 -0.69
N GLU A 52 10.62 10.94 -0.10
CA GLU A 52 10.04 11.58 1.09
C GLU A 52 8.61 12.06 0.83
N THR A 53 8.38 12.70 -0.31
CA THR A 53 7.05 13.16 -0.72
C THR A 53 6.08 11.99 -0.83
N ARG A 54 6.53 10.85 -1.38
CA ARG A 54 5.72 9.64 -1.45
C ARG A 54 5.45 9.02 -0.09
N ILE A 55 6.42 8.99 0.81
CA ILE A 55 6.21 8.53 2.20
C ILE A 55 5.11 9.37 2.88
N LYS A 56 5.19 10.71 2.80
CA LYS A 56 4.17 11.61 3.40
C LYS A 56 2.79 11.42 2.78
N ALA A 57 2.71 11.20 1.47
CA ALA A 57 1.45 10.91 0.78
C ALA A 57 0.85 9.59 1.29
N ILE A 58 1.64 8.52 1.39
CA ILE A 58 1.21 7.22 1.92
C ILE A 58 0.68 7.34 3.35
N GLU A 59 1.34 8.10 4.22
CA GLU A 59 0.89 8.32 5.60
C GLU A 59 -0.44 9.08 5.66
N THR A 60 -0.59 10.09 4.80
CA THR A 60 -1.83 10.88 4.69
C THR A 60 -2.98 10.02 4.18
N GLU A 61 -2.76 9.24 3.12
CA GLU A 61 -3.73 8.29 2.56
C GLU A 61 -4.11 7.24 3.60
N LYS A 62 -3.13 6.63 4.29
CA LYS A 62 -3.37 5.68 5.37
C LYS A 62 -4.30 6.29 6.42
N ARG A 63 -4.01 7.51 6.89
CA ARG A 63 -4.83 8.18 7.91
C ARG A 63 -6.26 8.40 7.41
N ALA A 64 -6.43 8.89 6.18
CA ALA A 64 -7.75 9.10 5.60
C ALA A 64 -8.57 7.79 5.50
N VAL A 65 -7.93 6.68 5.09
CA VAL A 65 -8.58 5.37 5.03
C VAL A 65 -8.95 4.87 6.42
N LEU A 66 -8.08 5.01 7.42
CA LEU A 66 -8.38 4.62 8.80
C LEU A 66 -9.54 5.43 9.40
N ASP A 67 -9.59 6.74 9.12
CA ASP A 67 -10.68 7.59 9.57
C ASP A 67 -12.01 7.22 8.88
N PHE A 68 -11.96 6.84 7.60
CA PHE A 68 -13.10 6.26 6.91
C PHE A 68 -13.57 4.95 7.55
N LEU A 69 -12.65 4.01 7.85
CA LEU A 69 -12.99 2.75 8.51
C LEU A 69 -13.68 2.96 9.85
N LYS A 70 -13.20 3.92 10.66
CA LYS A 70 -13.85 4.28 11.94
C LYS A 70 -15.27 4.80 11.71
N ALA A 71 -15.47 5.66 10.71
CA ALA A 71 -16.80 6.18 10.40
C ALA A 71 -17.75 5.09 9.89
N VAL A 72 -17.24 4.09 9.15
CA VAL A 72 -18.01 2.92 8.73
C VAL A 72 -18.38 2.05 9.93
N ALA A 73 -17.45 1.83 10.87
CA ALA A 73 -17.65 1.04 12.08
C ALA A 73 -18.78 1.60 12.94
N GLN A 74 -18.81 2.93 13.12
CA GLN A 74 -19.87 3.62 13.86
C GLN A 74 -21.26 3.43 13.27
N ARG A 75 -21.36 3.16 11.96
CA ARG A 75 -22.62 2.86 11.28
C ARG A 75 -22.98 1.38 11.28
N GLY A 76 -22.14 0.52 11.87
CA GLY A 76 -22.32 -0.94 11.88
C GLY A 76 -22.19 -1.61 10.51
N ASN A 77 -21.49 -0.95 9.57
CA ASN A 77 -21.35 -1.43 8.20
C ASN A 77 -20.03 -2.21 8.02
N THR A 78 -19.99 -3.07 6.99
CA THR A 78 -18.77 -3.71 6.51
C THR A 78 -18.11 -2.88 5.42
N VAL A 79 -16.83 -3.12 5.16
CA VAL A 79 -16.15 -2.58 3.99
C VAL A 79 -15.79 -3.69 3.01
N ASP A 80 -15.79 -3.33 1.73
CA ASP A 80 -15.23 -4.17 0.68
C ASP A 80 -13.84 -3.63 0.34
N ILE A 81 -12.86 -4.53 0.25
CA ILE A 81 -11.48 -4.18 -0.10
C ILE A 81 -11.11 -4.96 -1.35
N GLU A 82 -10.94 -4.23 -2.45
CA GLU A 82 -10.46 -4.77 -3.71
C GLU A 82 -8.99 -4.38 -3.94
N GLY A 83 -8.19 -5.32 -4.43
CA GLY A 83 -6.80 -5.06 -4.78
C GLY A 83 -6.20 -6.13 -5.69
N SER A 84 -5.23 -5.72 -6.50
CA SER A 84 -4.46 -6.64 -7.36
C SER A 84 -2.97 -6.44 -7.16
N LEU A 85 -2.23 -7.52 -6.89
CA LEU A 85 -0.77 -7.55 -6.93
C LEU A 85 -0.34 -8.27 -8.20
N VAL A 86 0.41 -7.58 -9.06
CA VAL A 86 0.99 -8.15 -10.28
C VAL A 86 2.48 -8.31 -10.09
N VAL A 87 2.98 -9.54 -10.24
CA VAL A 87 4.41 -9.88 -10.20
C VAL A 87 4.85 -10.24 -11.61
N ARG A 88 5.88 -9.53 -12.12
CA ARG A 88 6.44 -9.75 -13.46
C ARG A 88 7.91 -10.10 -13.35
N GLU A 89 8.31 -11.17 -14.03
CA GLU A 89 9.72 -11.46 -14.25
C GLU A 89 10.32 -10.46 -15.25
N ILE A 90 11.41 -9.79 -14.86
CA ILE A 90 12.15 -8.89 -15.74
C ILE A 90 13.53 -9.49 -15.98
N VAL A 91 13.75 -10.01 -17.19
CA VAL A 91 15.07 -10.49 -17.62
C VAL A 91 15.90 -9.28 -18.04
N ARG A 92 16.96 -8.97 -17.29
CA ARG A 92 17.97 -8.00 -17.73
C ARG A 92 18.90 -8.73 -18.70
N GLY A 93 18.88 -8.32 -19.98
CA GLY A 93 19.85 -8.73 -20.99
C GLY A 93 21.21 -8.10 -20.79
#